data_AF-A0A7W0FHI4-F1
#
_entry.id   AF-A0A7W0FHI4-F1
#
_cell.length_a   1.000
_cell.length_b   1.000
_cell.length_c   1.000
_cell.angle_alpha   90.00
_cell.angle_beta   90.00
_cell.angle_gamma   90.00
#
_symmetry.space_group_name_H-M   'P 1'
#
loop_
_entity.id
_entity.type
_entity.pdbx_description
1 polymer ?
#
loop_
_entity_poly.entity_id
_entity_poly.type
_entity_poly.pdbx_seq_one_letter_code
_entity_poly.pdbx_strand_id
1 'polypeptide(L)'
;MRSSIYTKVAPLKVSVHTSVEPIPPGNQYDLNYRPIFSKSIWGGVYDCAWFRLRATIPASVAGKHIVAHVNVGGEGAVYNGTEPQSAITLVMSYIDRLQSGVGKTIIEISQKADANQEVQLYIDAGYNGYYGYPFGWGIFQYADLCVVDDELLTYYYDYLCITSLLSTTTLKTERTRLDQLLDQSYAALVATVEKARSILKPLFEGQPDESVAFTAVGHSHLDLAWLWPVRETKRKAQRTFANQLSNANRYPDYVYGASQPWQFEYIKNNTPQQYAALQQMAERGQLELQGGMWVEADTNL
;
A
#
# COMPACT_ATOMS: atom_id res chain seq x y z
N MET A 1 2.87 15.29 12.82
CA MET A 1 2.44 13.94 13.24
C MET A 1 2.83 12.87 12.22
N ARG A 2 2.26 12.85 11.00
CA ARG A 2 2.51 11.77 10.01
C ARG A 2 3.99 11.53 9.66
N SER A 3 4.78 12.58 9.50
CA SER A 3 6.23 12.47 9.24
C SER A 3 7.03 11.87 10.40
N SER A 4 6.48 11.89 11.62
CA SER A 4 7.12 11.37 12.83
C SER A 4 6.81 9.90 13.08
N ILE A 5 5.84 9.31 12.37
CA ILE A 5 5.49 7.89 12.48
C ILE A 5 6.65 7.00 12.03
N TYR A 6 7.35 7.42 10.97
CA TYR A 6 8.41 6.65 10.35
C TYR A 6 9.74 7.36 10.58
N THR A 7 10.52 6.87 11.54
CA THR A 7 11.84 7.42 11.84
C THR A 7 12.90 6.69 11.03
N LYS A 8 13.57 7.40 10.12
CA LYS A 8 14.67 6.85 9.31
C LYS A 8 15.83 6.39 10.19
N VAL A 9 16.30 5.17 9.95
CA VAL A 9 17.42 4.56 10.70
C VAL A 9 18.60 4.16 9.82
N ALA A 10 18.36 3.87 8.55
CA ALA A 10 19.42 3.64 7.56
C ALA A 10 18.91 3.91 6.14
N PRO A 11 19.74 4.46 5.23
CA PRO A 11 19.40 4.52 3.81
C PRO A 11 19.50 3.14 3.15
N LEU A 12 18.61 2.84 2.21
CA LEU A 12 18.73 1.67 1.36
C LEU A 12 19.69 1.98 0.19
N LYS A 13 20.65 1.10 -0.06
CA LYS A 13 21.46 1.14 -1.29
C LYS A 13 20.58 0.69 -2.45
N VAL A 14 20.26 1.61 -3.36
CA VAL A 14 19.36 1.35 -4.49
C VAL A 14 20.13 1.24 -5.79
N SER A 15 19.78 0.21 -6.56
CA SER A 15 20.26 0.03 -7.93
C SER A 15 19.11 -0.38 -8.82
N VAL A 16 19.17 -0.01 -10.11
CA VAL A 16 18.08 -0.19 -11.07
C VAL A 16 18.60 -0.86 -12.34
N HIS A 17 17.78 -1.71 -12.93
CA HIS A 17 17.89 -2.19 -14.29
C HIS A 17 16.62 -1.78 -15.03
N THR A 18 16.76 -1.08 -16.16
CA THR A 18 15.63 -0.53 -16.92
C THR A 18 15.42 -1.35 -18.19
N SER A 19 14.16 -1.59 -18.56
CA SER A 19 13.78 -2.34 -19.76
C SER A 19 12.54 -1.74 -20.41
N VAL A 20 12.41 -1.94 -21.73
CA VAL A 20 11.22 -1.50 -22.48
C VAL A 20 10.02 -2.40 -22.17
N GLU A 21 10.27 -3.71 -22.07
CA GLU A 21 9.27 -4.71 -21.75
C GLU A 21 9.47 -5.28 -20.33
N PRO A 22 8.40 -5.76 -19.67
CA PRO A 22 8.51 -6.42 -18.37
C PRO A 22 9.41 -7.64 -18.44
N ILE A 23 10.33 -7.76 -17.48
CA ILE A 23 11.17 -8.95 -17.32
C ILE A 23 10.51 -9.85 -16.26
N PRO A 24 10.22 -11.14 -16.57
CA PRO A 24 9.54 -12.03 -15.62
C PRO A 24 10.31 -12.21 -14.31
N PRO A 25 9.60 -12.37 -13.18
CA PRO A 25 10.23 -12.70 -11.91
C PRO A 25 10.94 -14.07 -11.99
N GLY A 26 11.97 -14.25 -11.18
CA GLY A 26 13.00 -15.28 -11.32
C GLY A 26 14.27 -14.77 -12.02
N ASN A 27 14.15 -13.85 -12.98
CA ASN A 27 15.30 -13.34 -13.74
C ASN A 27 15.99 -12.13 -13.08
N GLN A 28 15.40 -11.55 -12.04
CA GLN A 28 15.89 -10.30 -11.43
C GLN A 28 17.28 -10.42 -10.81
N TYR A 29 17.79 -11.62 -10.52
CA TYR A 29 19.08 -11.78 -9.85
C TYR A 29 20.28 -11.48 -10.76
N ASP A 30 20.15 -11.80 -12.05
CA ASP A 30 21.24 -11.76 -13.03
C ASP A 30 21.24 -10.49 -13.89
N LEU A 31 20.34 -9.54 -13.61
CA LEU A 31 20.24 -8.29 -14.36
C LEU A 31 21.44 -7.37 -14.09
N ASN A 32 21.77 -6.55 -15.10
CA ASN A 32 22.82 -5.56 -14.97
C ASN A 32 22.28 -4.30 -14.26
N TYR A 33 22.53 -4.22 -12.95
CA TYR A 33 22.09 -3.12 -12.09
C TYR A 33 23.10 -1.99 -12.03
N ARG A 34 22.64 -0.76 -12.29
CA ARG A 34 23.39 0.47 -12.03
C ARG A 34 22.87 1.18 -10.78
N PRO A 35 23.72 1.84 -9.96
CA PRO A 35 23.23 2.68 -8.87
C PRO A 35 22.26 3.76 -9.36
N ILE A 36 21.29 4.14 -8.52
CA ILE A 36 20.38 5.25 -8.76
C ILE A 36 20.25 6.11 -7.50
N PHE A 37 20.13 7.43 -7.70
CA PHE A 37 20.09 8.42 -6.62
C PHE A 37 18.80 9.23 -6.66
N SER A 38 18.42 9.81 -5.53
CA SER A 38 17.24 10.68 -5.41
C SER A 38 17.17 11.69 -6.55
N LYS A 39 15.96 11.90 -7.09
CA LYS A 39 15.63 12.75 -8.23
C LYS A 39 16.18 12.30 -9.59
N SER A 40 16.71 11.08 -9.69
CA SER A 40 17.12 10.51 -10.99
C SER A 40 15.93 9.96 -11.76
N ILE A 41 15.89 10.27 -13.05
CA ILE A 41 14.95 9.64 -14.00
C ILE A 41 15.42 8.20 -14.26
N TRP A 42 14.48 7.26 -14.26
CA TRP A 42 14.74 5.87 -14.63
C TRP A 42 13.90 5.37 -15.81
N GLY A 43 12.82 6.04 -16.20
CA GLY A 43 12.00 5.62 -17.33
C GLY A 43 10.99 6.67 -17.78
N GLY A 44 10.54 6.56 -19.03
CA GLY A 44 9.37 7.23 -19.57
C GLY A 44 8.09 6.41 -19.40
N VAL A 45 7.00 6.86 -20.02
CA VAL A 45 5.71 6.15 -19.98
C VAL A 45 5.84 4.74 -20.56
N TYR A 46 5.37 3.76 -19.79
CA TYR A 46 5.42 2.32 -20.01
C TYR A 46 6.79 1.65 -19.97
N ASP A 47 7.85 2.39 -19.62
CA ASP A 47 9.12 1.79 -19.27
C ASP A 47 8.99 0.98 -17.98
N CYS A 48 9.74 -0.12 -17.95
CA CYS A 48 9.81 -1.05 -16.86
C CYS A 48 11.17 -0.94 -16.18
N ALA A 49 11.23 -1.31 -14.91
CA ALA A 49 12.49 -1.40 -14.20
C ALA A 49 12.42 -2.42 -13.07
N TRP A 50 13.50 -3.17 -12.91
CA TRP A 50 13.76 -3.86 -11.66
C TRP A 50 14.60 -2.97 -10.76
N PHE A 51 14.12 -2.70 -9.55
CA PHE A 51 14.91 -2.07 -8.50
C PHE A 51 15.41 -3.14 -7.52
N ARG A 52 16.70 -3.08 -7.18
CA ARG A 52 17.32 -3.87 -6.11
C ARG A 52 17.73 -2.95 -4.98
N LEU A 53 17.12 -3.14 -3.82
CA LEU A 53 17.35 -2.37 -2.60
C LEU A 53 18.05 -3.25 -1.58
N ARG A 54 19.10 -2.74 -0.94
CA ARG A 54 19.88 -3.46 0.07
C ARG A 54 20.21 -2.58 1.27
N ALA A 55 20.08 -3.13 2.47
CA ALA A 55 20.57 -2.53 3.70
C ALA A 55 20.78 -3.60 4.77
N THR A 56 21.50 -3.23 5.82
CA THR A 56 21.61 -4.03 7.04
C THR A 56 20.80 -3.33 8.13
N ILE A 57 19.97 -4.06 8.87
CA ILE A 57 19.24 -3.49 10.01
C ILE A 57 20.24 -3.15 11.12
N PRO A 58 20.32 -1.89 11.56
CA PRO A 58 21.25 -1.51 12.63
C PRO A 58 20.93 -2.26 13.93
N ALA A 59 21.96 -2.77 14.62
CA ALA A 59 21.78 -3.44 15.91
C ALA A 59 21.06 -2.58 16.97
N SER A 60 21.15 -1.26 16.87
CA SER A 60 20.47 -0.31 17.77
C SER A 60 18.94 -0.35 17.71
N VAL A 61 18.36 -0.95 16.67
CA VAL A 61 16.91 -1.05 16.48
C VAL A 61 16.42 -2.51 16.47
N ALA A 62 17.23 -3.43 16.98
CA ALA A 62 16.81 -4.81 17.20
C ALA A 62 15.56 -4.88 18.08
N GLY A 63 14.64 -5.78 17.74
CA GLY A 63 13.36 -5.94 18.41
C GLY A 63 12.30 -4.89 18.06
N LYS A 64 12.60 -3.91 17.20
CA LYS A 64 11.64 -2.90 16.73
C LYS A 64 10.92 -3.34 15.46
N HIS A 65 9.78 -2.73 15.19
CA HIS A 65 9.04 -2.84 13.94
C HIS A 65 9.72 -1.97 12.87
N ILE A 66 10.16 -2.62 11.78
CA ILE A 66 10.94 -2.04 10.69
C ILE A 66 10.17 -2.16 9.37
N VAL A 67 10.14 -1.06 8.63
CA VAL A 67 9.60 -0.98 7.27
C VAL A 67 10.62 -0.36 6.32
N ALA A 68 10.49 -0.63 5.03
CA ALA A 68 11.13 0.14 3.98
C ALA A 68 10.15 1.21 3.47
N HIS A 69 10.52 2.49 3.60
CA HIS A 69 9.78 3.61 3.04
C HIS A 69 10.37 3.96 1.67
N VAL A 70 9.64 3.64 0.62
CA VAL A 70 10.14 3.62 -0.76
C VAL A 70 9.21 4.39 -1.69
N ASN A 71 9.81 5.28 -2.46
CA ASN A 71 9.15 5.97 -3.56
C ASN A 71 10.03 5.89 -4.81
N VAL A 72 9.65 4.98 -5.71
CA VAL A 72 10.33 4.78 -7.00
C VAL A 72 9.83 5.72 -8.08
N GLY A 73 8.87 6.64 -7.85
CA GLY A 73 8.36 7.48 -8.93
C GLY A 73 7.36 6.78 -9.86
N GLY A 74 6.83 5.62 -9.46
CA GLY A 74 5.92 4.82 -10.28
C GLY A 74 5.14 3.81 -9.44
N GLU A 75 4.71 2.73 -10.06
CA GLU A 75 4.00 1.64 -9.39
C GLU A 75 4.87 0.39 -9.44
N GLY A 76 4.81 -0.49 -8.44
CA GLY A 76 5.64 -1.69 -8.47
C GLY A 76 5.20 -2.80 -7.52
N ALA A 77 5.54 -4.03 -7.89
CA ALA A 77 5.35 -5.22 -7.08
C ALA A 77 6.67 -5.62 -6.42
N VAL A 78 6.64 -5.91 -5.11
CA VAL A 78 7.78 -6.40 -4.35
C VAL A 78 7.78 -7.93 -4.41
N TYR A 79 8.91 -8.52 -4.77
CA TYR A 79 9.04 -9.97 -4.92
C TYR A 79 9.98 -10.59 -3.89
N ASN A 80 9.61 -11.78 -3.44
CA ASN A 80 10.50 -12.75 -2.81
C ASN A 80 10.57 -14.00 -3.71
N GLY A 81 11.72 -14.25 -4.32
CA GLY A 81 11.82 -15.26 -5.38
C GLY A 81 10.96 -14.87 -6.59
N THR A 82 10.06 -15.76 -6.98
CA THR A 82 9.08 -15.53 -8.04
C THR A 82 7.75 -14.95 -7.52
N GLU A 83 7.58 -14.87 -6.19
CA GLU A 83 6.30 -14.58 -5.58
C GLU A 83 6.13 -13.10 -5.21
N PRO A 84 5.06 -12.44 -5.67
CA PRO A 84 4.76 -11.07 -5.28
C PRO A 84 4.21 -11.04 -3.84
N GLN A 85 4.80 -10.22 -2.98
CA GLN A 85 4.47 -10.15 -1.54
C GLN A 85 3.69 -8.88 -1.17
N SER A 86 3.99 -7.77 -1.83
CA SER A 86 3.34 -6.48 -1.58
C SER A 86 3.51 -5.58 -2.80
N ALA A 87 2.92 -4.39 -2.77
CA ALA A 87 3.04 -3.44 -3.86
C ALA A 87 3.02 -1.98 -3.41
N ILE A 88 3.80 -1.18 -4.13
CA ILE A 88 3.85 0.29 -4.00
C ILE A 88 3.14 0.95 -5.19
N THR A 89 2.56 2.12 -4.96
CA THR A 89 1.96 2.94 -6.01
C THR A 89 1.94 4.41 -5.57
N LEU A 90 2.19 5.33 -6.49
CA LEU A 90 2.01 6.76 -6.23
C LEU A 90 0.61 7.25 -6.60
N VAL A 91 -0.20 6.41 -7.25
CA VAL A 91 -1.56 6.76 -7.67
C VAL A 91 -2.44 6.88 -6.43
N MET A 92 -3.05 8.06 -6.26
CA MET A 92 -3.96 8.36 -5.17
C MET A 92 -5.41 8.03 -5.57
N SER A 93 -6.23 7.67 -4.58
CA SER A 93 -7.69 7.76 -4.71
C SER A 93 -8.14 9.20 -4.48
N TYR A 94 -8.84 9.80 -5.44
CA TYR A 94 -9.46 11.12 -5.31
C TYR A 94 -10.57 11.19 -4.26
N ILE A 95 -10.94 10.04 -3.69
CA ILE A 95 -11.98 9.93 -2.66
C ILE A 95 -11.41 10.25 -1.27
N ASP A 96 -10.11 10.08 -1.05
CA ASP A 96 -9.49 10.35 0.25
C ASP A 96 -9.19 11.85 0.40
N ARG A 97 -10.12 12.56 1.04
CA ARG A 97 -10.03 14.02 1.24
C ARG A 97 -9.04 14.43 2.34
N LEU A 98 -8.61 13.51 3.20
CA LEU A 98 -7.92 13.83 4.45
C LEU A 98 -6.55 13.15 4.60
N GLN A 99 -6.20 12.16 3.77
CA GLN A 99 -4.84 11.61 3.71
C GLN A 99 -3.95 12.29 2.65
N SER A 100 -2.63 12.12 2.77
CA SER A 100 -1.66 12.76 1.87
C SER A 100 -1.75 12.26 0.42
N GLY A 101 -1.41 13.13 -0.53
CA GLY A 101 -1.38 12.87 -1.97
C GLY A 101 -0.26 11.96 -2.51
N VAL A 102 0.21 10.99 -1.72
CA VAL A 102 1.09 9.92 -2.17
C VAL A 102 0.43 8.60 -1.79
N GLY A 103 0.35 7.67 -2.74
CA GLY A 103 -0.24 6.35 -2.54
C GLY A 103 0.56 5.45 -1.57
N LYS A 104 0.70 4.17 -1.91
CA LYS A 104 1.36 3.17 -1.07
C LYS A 104 2.88 3.23 -1.24
N THR A 105 3.60 3.59 -0.18
CA THR A 105 5.08 3.69 -0.16
C THR A 105 5.75 2.88 0.94
N ILE A 106 4.98 2.17 1.78
CA ILE A 106 5.50 1.41 2.91
C ILE A 106 5.52 -0.07 2.54
N ILE A 107 6.68 -0.69 2.71
CA ILE A 107 6.89 -2.13 2.53
C ILE A 107 7.28 -2.70 3.89
N GLU A 108 6.52 -3.69 4.36
CA GLU A 108 6.79 -4.40 5.61
C GLU A 108 8.11 -5.17 5.54
N ILE A 109 8.97 -5.06 6.57
CA ILE A 109 10.23 -5.82 6.65
C ILE A 109 10.19 -6.79 7.84
N SER A 110 9.86 -6.30 9.03
CA SER A 110 9.74 -7.14 10.22
C SER A 110 8.99 -6.40 11.33
N GLN A 111 8.07 -7.08 12.00
CA GLN A 111 7.42 -6.61 13.23
C GLN A 111 8.39 -6.60 14.42
N LYS A 112 9.43 -7.43 14.38
CA LYS A 112 10.44 -7.55 15.43
C LYS A 112 11.77 -7.90 14.79
N ALA A 113 12.54 -6.87 14.43
CA ALA A 113 13.74 -7.05 13.63
C ALA A 113 14.90 -7.71 14.40
N ASP A 114 15.65 -8.56 13.70
CA ASP A 114 16.89 -9.12 14.24
C ASP A 114 18.06 -8.15 14.04
N ALA A 115 18.99 -8.15 15.00
CA ALA A 115 20.18 -7.32 14.92
C ALA A 115 21.05 -7.73 13.73
N ASN A 116 21.52 -6.75 12.93
CA ASN A 116 22.40 -6.96 11.78
C ASN A 116 21.82 -7.88 10.69
N GLN A 117 20.49 -8.02 10.64
CA GLN A 117 19.83 -8.75 9.56
C GLN A 117 20.02 -8.02 8.23
N GLU A 118 20.44 -8.74 7.20
CA GLU A 118 20.48 -8.24 5.82
C GLU A 118 19.06 -8.17 5.24
N VAL A 119 18.74 -7.03 4.66
CA VAL A 119 17.49 -6.77 3.95
C VAL A 119 17.82 -6.61 2.47
N GLN A 120 17.16 -7.42 1.65
CA GLN A 120 17.25 -7.34 0.20
C GLN A 120 15.86 -7.44 -0.41
N LEU A 121 15.49 -6.42 -1.20
CA LEU A 121 14.19 -6.35 -1.87
C LEU A 121 14.40 -6.19 -3.37
N TYR A 122 13.50 -6.83 -4.11
CA TYR A 122 13.37 -6.65 -5.56
C TYR A 122 12.00 -6.10 -5.87
N ILE A 123 11.96 -4.99 -6.62
CA ILE A 123 10.71 -4.34 -7.02
C ILE A 123 10.64 -4.32 -8.54
N ASP A 124 9.66 -5.00 -9.11
CA ASP A 124 9.28 -4.84 -10.51
C ASP A 124 8.40 -3.60 -10.64
N ALA A 125 8.96 -2.54 -11.19
CA ALA A 125 8.34 -1.23 -11.30
C ALA A 125 7.95 -0.90 -12.75
N GLY A 126 6.86 -0.16 -12.91
CA GLY A 126 6.39 0.39 -14.17
C GLY A 126 5.93 1.83 -13.99
N TYR A 127 6.20 2.67 -14.99
CA TYR A 127 5.74 4.06 -14.98
C TYR A 127 4.57 4.25 -15.95
N ASN A 128 3.35 4.38 -15.42
CA ASN A 128 2.12 4.46 -16.22
C ASN A 128 1.59 5.89 -16.43
N GLY A 129 2.38 6.93 -16.12
CA GLY A 129 2.04 8.32 -16.44
C GLY A 129 1.01 8.99 -15.52
N TYR A 130 1.25 8.99 -14.21
CA TYR A 130 0.38 9.73 -13.26
C TYR A 130 0.74 11.22 -13.29
N TYR A 131 -0.08 12.02 -13.99
CA TYR A 131 0.13 13.43 -14.41
C TYR A 131 1.01 13.64 -15.64
N GLY A 132 0.47 14.40 -16.59
CA GLY A 132 1.16 14.73 -17.83
C GLY A 132 1.30 13.56 -18.80
N TYR A 133 0.54 12.46 -18.64
CA TYR A 133 0.47 11.39 -19.64
C TYR A 133 0.15 11.99 -21.03
N PRO A 134 0.91 11.65 -22.09
CA PRO A 134 1.96 10.62 -22.16
C PRO A 134 3.42 11.10 -21.94
N PHE A 135 3.66 12.30 -21.41
CA PHE A 135 4.95 12.99 -21.39
C PHE A 135 5.73 12.96 -20.05
N GLY A 136 5.27 12.24 -19.04
CA GLY A 136 5.91 12.20 -17.72
C GLY A 136 7.07 11.20 -17.59
N TRP A 137 7.75 11.22 -16.44
CA TRP A 137 8.88 10.35 -16.13
C TRP A 137 8.74 9.63 -14.79
N GLY A 138 9.22 8.38 -14.75
CA GLY A 138 9.54 7.70 -13.51
C GLY A 138 10.77 8.33 -12.87
N ILE A 139 10.59 8.95 -11.71
CA ILE A 139 11.67 9.64 -10.96
C ILE A 139 11.82 8.99 -9.59
N PHE A 140 12.95 8.35 -9.34
CA PHE A 140 13.25 7.79 -8.03
C PHE A 140 13.40 8.91 -7.00
N GLN A 141 12.70 8.82 -5.86
CA GLN A 141 12.72 9.86 -4.82
C GLN A 141 13.54 9.42 -3.61
N TYR A 142 13.14 8.33 -2.95
CA TYR A 142 13.77 7.88 -1.71
C TYR A 142 13.55 6.39 -1.47
N ALA A 143 14.44 5.81 -0.68
CA ALA A 143 14.30 4.46 -0.12
C ALA A 143 15.10 4.40 1.19
N ASP A 144 14.38 4.26 2.31
CA ASP A 144 14.97 4.25 3.64
C ASP A 144 14.38 3.12 4.48
N LEU A 145 15.21 2.50 5.34
CA LEU A 145 14.70 1.72 6.46
C LEU A 145 14.24 2.68 7.55
N CYS A 146 13.04 2.44 8.05
CA CYS A 146 12.41 3.23 9.10
C CYS A 146 11.95 2.33 10.24
N VAL A 147 12.11 2.81 11.47
CA VAL A 147 11.37 2.30 12.62
C VAL A 147 9.97 2.92 12.58
N VAL A 148 8.96 2.09 12.84
CA VAL A 148 7.57 2.51 12.98
C VAL A 148 7.27 2.81 14.45
N ASP A 149 6.66 3.96 14.71
CA ASP A 149 5.98 4.25 15.97
C ASP A 149 4.51 3.78 15.86
N ASP A 150 4.24 2.55 16.29
CA ASP A 150 2.93 1.91 16.18
C ASP A 150 1.85 2.60 17.03
N GLU A 151 2.23 3.17 18.16
CA GLU A 151 1.30 3.93 19.00
C GLU A 151 0.88 5.22 18.30
N LEU A 152 1.86 5.95 17.74
CA LEU A 152 1.61 7.17 16.99
C LEU A 152 0.86 6.90 15.68
N LEU A 153 1.14 5.79 14.99
CA LEU A 153 0.39 5.35 13.81
C LEU A 153 -1.07 5.07 14.16
N THR A 154 -1.31 4.38 15.27
CA THR A 154 -2.66 4.12 15.77
C THR A 154 -3.38 5.42 16.10
N TYR A 155 -2.73 6.32 16.85
CA TYR A 155 -3.29 7.63 17.16
C TYR A 155 -3.60 8.46 15.91
N TYR A 156 -2.72 8.42 14.89
CA TYR A 156 -2.96 9.11 13.63
C TYR A 156 -4.27 8.66 12.99
N TYR A 157 -4.56 7.36 12.98
CA TYR A 157 -5.82 6.84 12.44
C TYR A 157 -7.02 7.11 13.35
N ASP A 158 -6.87 7.05 14.67
CA ASP A 158 -7.91 7.47 15.63
C ASP A 158 -8.32 8.94 15.34
N TYR A 159 -7.33 9.84 15.26
CA TYR A 159 -7.54 11.26 14.98
C TYR A 159 -8.16 11.51 13.61
N LEU A 160 -7.68 10.80 12.56
CA LEU A 160 -8.20 10.90 11.21
C LEU A 160 -9.66 10.46 11.11
N CYS A 161 -10.03 9.37 11.80
CA CYS A 161 -11.40 8.86 11.84
C CYS A 161 -12.34 9.91 12.45
N ILE A 162 -11.98 10.47 13.61
CA ILE A 162 -12.79 11.50 14.27
C ILE A 162 -12.84 12.80 13.47
N THR A 163 -11.76 13.18 12.80
CA THR A 163 -11.76 14.33 11.85
C THR A 163 -12.72 14.08 10.69
N SER A 164 -12.77 12.85 10.18
CA SER A 164 -13.72 12.45 9.12
C SER A 164 -15.16 12.54 9.60
N LEU A 165 -15.44 12.08 10.84
CA LEU A 165 -16.74 12.24 11.48
C LEU A 165 -17.12 13.72 11.64
N LEU A 166 -16.21 14.56 12.14
CA LEU A 166 -16.42 16.00 12.24
C LEU A 166 -16.75 16.63 10.87
N SER A 167 -16.09 16.18 9.80
CA SER A 167 -16.31 16.73 8.45
C SER A 167 -17.73 16.48 7.91
N THR A 168 -18.42 15.44 8.39
CA THR A 168 -19.77 15.04 7.94
C THR A 168 -20.87 15.34 8.96
N THR A 169 -20.51 15.60 10.23
CA THR A 169 -21.46 15.94 11.30
C THR A 169 -22.10 17.30 11.05
N THR A 170 -23.43 17.38 10.97
CA THR A 170 -24.15 18.65 10.70
C THR A 170 -24.62 19.37 11.96
N LEU A 171 -24.88 18.63 13.04
CA LEU A 171 -25.38 19.18 14.29
C LEU A 171 -24.30 20.03 14.99
N LYS A 172 -24.56 21.33 15.14
CA LYS A 172 -23.58 22.32 15.62
C LYS A 172 -22.98 21.96 16.99
N THR A 173 -23.79 21.47 17.92
CA THR A 173 -23.33 21.10 19.27
C THR A 173 -22.32 19.95 19.23
N GLU A 174 -22.61 18.90 18.45
CA GLU A 174 -21.68 17.78 18.29
C GLU A 174 -20.43 18.18 17.52
N ARG A 175 -20.55 19.04 16.49
CA ARG A 175 -19.38 19.60 15.81
C ARG A 175 -18.44 20.31 16.79
N THR A 176 -18.97 21.21 17.61
CA THR A 176 -18.17 21.93 18.62
C THR A 176 -17.52 20.97 19.62
N ARG A 177 -18.25 19.93 20.06
CA ARG A 177 -17.71 18.91 20.97
C ARG A 177 -16.55 18.13 20.33
N LEU A 178 -16.73 17.62 19.11
CA LEU A 178 -15.70 16.86 18.39
C LEU A 178 -14.45 17.71 18.13
N ASP A 179 -14.64 18.97 17.73
CA ASP A 179 -13.57 19.94 17.50
C ASP A 179 -12.75 20.17 18.79
N GLN A 180 -13.42 20.41 19.93
CA GLN A 180 -12.77 20.55 21.23
C GLN A 180 -12.01 19.29 21.66
N LEU A 181 -12.57 18.09 21.43
CA LEU A 181 -11.91 16.83 21.76
C LEU A 181 -10.65 16.63 20.90
N LEU A 182 -10.71 16.96 19.60
CA LEU A 182 -9.55 16.90 18.71
C LEU A 182 -8.46 17.88 19.16
N ASP A 183 -8.81 19.13 19.49
CA ASP A 183 -7.86 20.13 19.99
C ASP A 183 -7.20 19.69 21.30
N GLN A 184 -7.98 19.21 22.26
CA GLN A 184 -7.48 18.69 23.54
C GLN A 184 -6.57 17.48 23.34
N SER A 185 -7.00 16.54 22.49
CA SER A 185 -6.21 15.36 22.12
C SER A 185 -4.87 15.74 21.48
N TYR A 186 -4.90 16.66 20.53
CA TYR A 186 -3.68 17.14 19.87
C TYR A 186 -2.73 17.85 20.83
N ALA A 187 -3.26 18.70 21.72
CA ALA A 187 -2.45 19.35 22.75
C ALA A 187 -1.82 18.34 23.73
N ALA A 188 -2.56 17.29 24.11
CA ALA A 188 -2.07 16.23 25.00
C ALA A 188 -0.96 15.37 24.39
N LEU A 189 -0.79 15.38 23.06
CA LEU A 189 0.30 14.67 22.38
C LEU A 189 1.69 15.14 22.84
N VAL A 190 1.82 16.40 23.25
CA VAL A 190 3.06 16.96 23.80
C VAL A 190 3.52 16.19 25.04
N ALA A 191 2.58 15.67 25.83
CA ALA A 191 2.91 14.86 27.00
C ALA A 191 3.24 13.42 26.58
N THR A 192 2.30 12.73 25.93
CA THR A 192 2.44 11.32 25.49
C THR A 192 1.36 10.96 24.46
N VAL A 193 1.62 9.99 23.58
CA VAL A 193 0.60 9.42 22.68
C VAL A 193 -0.56 8.79 23.47
N GLU A 194 -0.29 8.06 24.55
CA GLU A 194 -1.32 7.43 25.40
C GLU A 194 -2.35 8.44 25.91
N LYS A 195 -1.90 9.56 26.49
CA LYS A 195 -2.81 10.63 26.97
C LYS A 195 -3.65 11.21 25.85
N ALA A 196 -3.05 11.51 24.69
CA ALA A 196 -3.81 12.00 23.54
C ALA A 196 -4.90 11.01 23.14
N ARG A 197 -4.55 9.73 22.97
CA ARG A 197 -5.49 8.67 22.62
C ARG A 197 -6.61 8.51 23.64
N SER A 198 -6.31 8.63 24.94
CA SER A 198 -7.31 8.47 26.01
C SER A 198 -8.48 9.47 25.91
N ILE A 199 -8.25 10.64 25.30
CA ILE A 199 -9.29 11.67 25.09
C ILE A 199 -10.27 11.26 23.99
N LEU A 200 -9.77 10.62 22.92
CA LEU A 200 -10.60 10.20 21.77
C LEU A 200 -11.20 8.80 21.96
N LYS A 201 -10.54 7.93 22.72
CA LYS A 201 -10.93 6.52 22.91
C LYS A 201 -12.42 6.31 23.24
N PRO A 202 -13.06 7.11 24.11
CA PRO A 202 -14.48 6.94 24.42
C PRO A 202 -15.42 7.07 23.22
N LEU A 203 -15.01 7.76 22.14
CA LEU A 203 -15.80 7.87 20.91
C LEU A 203 -15.87 6.56 20.11
N PHE A 204 -14.95 5.62 20.35
CA PHE A 204 -14.88 4.31 19.70
C PHE A 204 -15.53 3.20 20.53
N GLU A 205 -15.83 3.45 21.80
CA GLU A 205 -16.40 2.48 22.76
C GLU A 205 -17.93 2.62 22.90
N GLY A 206 -18.57 3.34 21.98
CA GLY A 206 -20.03 3.52 21.95
C GLY A 206 -20.77 2.20 21.65
N GLN A 207 -22.05 2.16 22.00
CA GLN A 207 -22.93 1.06 21.59
C GLN A 207 -23.36 1.27 20.14
N PRO A 208 -23.29 0.23 19.29
CA PRO A 208 -23.78 0.33 17.92
C PRO A 208 -25.30 0.56 17.92
N ASP A 209 -25.78 1.38 16.98
CA ASP A 209 -27.21 1.52 16.73
C ASP A 209 -27.69 0.30 15.93
N GLU A 210 -28.38 -0.63 16.60
CA GLU A 210 -28.87 -1.87 15.99
C GLU A 210 -29.96 -1.63 14.93
N SER A 211 -30.48 -0.41 14.78
CA SER A 211 -31.48 -0.09 13.75
C SER A 211 -30.88 0.03 12.34
N VAL A 212 -29.55 0.13 12.22
CA VAL A 212 -28.86 0.26 10.94
C VAL A 212 -27.72 -0.74 10.84
N ALA A 213 -27.72 -1.53 9.76
CA ALA A 213 -26.62 -2.43 9.43
C ALA A 213 -25.80 -1.86 8.26
N PHE A 214 -24.48 -1.77 8.44
CA PHE A 214 -23.54 -1.45 7.38
C PHE A 214 -22.70 -2.68 7.06
N THR A 215 -22.46 -2.94 5.78
CA THR A 215 -21.50 -3.94 5.30
C THR A 215 -20.46 -3.21 4.46
N ALA A 216 -19.19 -3.48 4.73
CA ALA A 216 -18.07 -2.91 3.99
C ALA A 216 -17.26 -4.04 3.36
N VAL A 217 -17.06 -3.96 2.05
CA VAL A 217 -16.21 -4.87 1.29
C VAL A 217 -15.17 -4.05 0.55
N GLY A 218 -13.90 -4.43 0.70
CA GLY A 218 -12.84 -3.81 -0.09
C GLY A 218 -13.00 -4.18 -1.56
N HIS A 219 -12.88 -3.23 -2.47
CA HIS A 219 -12.94 -3.51 -3.90
C HIS A 219 -11.83 -2.75 -4.63
N SER A 220 -11.31 -3.32 -5.71
CA SER A 220 -10.39 -2.62 -6.58
C SER A 220 -10.81 -2.83 -8.02
N HIS A 221 -11.58 -1.87 -8.52
CA HIS A 221 -11.89 -1.77 -9.93
C HIS A 221 -10.58 -1.66 -10.72
N LEU A 222 -10.42 -2.51 -11.73
CA LEU A 222 -9.23 -2.51 -12.57
C LEU A 222 -9.64 -2.69 -14.02
N ASP A 223 -9.58 -1.59 -14.78
CA ASP A 223 -9.85 -1.61 -16.20
C ASP A 223 -8.89 -2.55 -16.94
N LEU A 224 -9.44 -3.40 -17.79
CA LEU A 224 -8.66 -4.35 -18.58
C LEU A 224 -7.72 -3.62 -19.56
N ALA A 225 -8.22 -2.58 -20.21
CA ALA A 225 -7.47 -1.67 -21.06
C ALA A 225 -8.14 -0.30 -21.04
N TRP A 226 -7.45 0.72 -20.53
CA TRP A 226 -7.95 2.10 -20.49
C TRP A 226 -6.82 3.07 -20.84
N LEU A 227 -6.20 3.70 -19.84
CA LEU A 227 -5.03 4.57 -20.02
C LEU A 227 -3.70 3.79 -20.02
N TRP A 228 -3.78 2.46 -20.09
CA TRP A 228 -2.64 1.55 -20.14
C TRP A 228 -2.96 0.32 -20.99
N PRO A 229 -1.95 -0.29 -21.62
CA PRO A 229 -2.12 -1.53 -22.37
C PRO A 229 -2.40 -2.71 -21.44
N VAL A 230 -2.98 -3.78 -21.99
CA VAL A 230 -3.28 -5.03 -21.26
C VAL A 230 -2.05 -5.61 -20.54
N ARG A 231 -0.83 -5.42 -21.08
CA ARG A 231 0.40 -5.85 -20.41
C ARG A 231 0.61 -5.21 -19.03
N GLU A 232 0.12 -3.99 -18.83
CA GLU A 232 0.18 -3.32 -17.53
C GLU A 232 -0.97 -3.77 -16.62
N THR A 233 -2.15 -4.11 -17.16
CA THR A 233 -3.23 -4.73 -16.39
C THR A 233 -2.78 -6.05 -15.77
N LYS A 234 -2.03 -6.88 -16.51
CA LYS A 234 -1.43 -8.11 -15.99
C LYS A 234 -0.60 -7.86 -14.72
N ARG A 235 0.29 -6.87 -14.75
CA ARG A 235 1.13 -6.47 -13.62
C ARG A 235 0.33 -5.80 -12.50
N LYS A 236 -0.69 -5.00 -12.85
CA LYS A 236 -1.64 -4.38 -11.91
C LYS A 236 -2.45 -5.42 -11.15
N ALA A 237 -3.01 -6.42 -11.83
CA ALA A 237 -3.76 -7.51 -11.20
C ALA A 237 -2.86 -8.25 -10.21
N GLN A 238 -1.65 -8.63 -10.63
CA GLN A 238 -0.71 -9.36 -9.79
C GLN A 238 -0.36 -8.60 -8.50
N ARG A 239 -0.03 -7.31 -8.61
CA ARG A 239 0.36 -6.50 -7.45
C ARG A 239 -0.84 -6.10 -6.57
N THR A 240 -2.02 -5.96 -7.17
CA THR A 240 -3.27 -5.76 -6.43
C THR A 240 -3.56 -6.97 -5.55
N PHE A 241 -3.59 -8.17 -6.12
CA PHE A 241 -3.85 -9.39 -5.34
C PHE A 241 -2.79 -9.67 -4.28
N ALA A 242 -1.51 -9.36 -4.52
CA ALA A 242 -0.47 -9.45 -3.50
C ALA A 242 -0.79 -8.58 -2.28
N ASN A 243 -1.20 -7.32 -2.51
CA ASN A 243 -1.64 -6.45 -1.43
C ASN A 243 -2.90 -6.95 -0.72
N GLN A 244 -3.88 -7.50 -1.44
CA GLN A 244 -5.10 -7.99 -0.79
C GLN A 244 -4.86 -9.26 0.04
N LEU A 245 -3.98 -10.15 -0.42
CA LEU A 245 -3.51 -11.29 0.38
C LEU A 245 -2.79 -10.81 1.64
N SER A 246 -1.90 -9.82 1.52
CA SER A 246 -1.24 -9.22 2.68
C SER A 246 -2.23 -8.60 3.66
N ASN A 247 -3.26 -7.90 3.16
CA ASN A 247 -4.31 -7.32 4.00
C ASN A 247 -5.14 -8.39 4.71
N ALA A 248 -5.57 -9.43 3.99
CA ALA A 248 -6.36 -10.54 4.54
C ALA A 248 -5.61 -11.31 5.63
N ASN A 249 -4.28 -11.44 5.51
CA ASN A 249 -3.44 -12.05 6.54
C ASN A 249 -3.30 -11.15 7.78
N ARG A 250 -3.27 -9.83 7.60
CA ARG A 250 -3.10 -8.85 8.69
C ARG A 250 -4.41 -8.56 9.43
N TYR A 251 -5.53 -8.59 8.74
CA TYR A 251 -6.84 -8.20 9.24
C TYR A 251 -7.83 -9.37 9.02
N PRO A 252 -8.11 -10.18 10.06
CA PRO A 252 -8.95 -11.38 9.93
C PRO A 252 -10.35 -11.10 9.37
N ASP A 253 -10.95 -9.96 9.72
CA ASP A 253 -12.30 -9.56 9.28
C ASP A 253 -12.32 -8.87 7.91
N TYR A 254 -11.16 -8.73 7.25
CA TYR A 254 -11.07 -8.10 5.94
C TYR A 254 -11.69 -8.98 4.85
N VAL A 255 -12.70 -8.44 4.16
CA VAL A 255 -13.32 -9.04 2.98
C VAL A 255 -12.98 -8.21 1.75
N TYR A 256 -12.56 -8.87 0.68
CA TYR A 256 -12.24 -8.26 -0.60
C TYR A 256 -13.10 -8.85 -1.72
N GLY A 257 -13.71 -7.99 -2.51
CA GLY A 257 -14.51 -8.31 -3.68
C GLY A 257 -13.74 -8.11 -4.98
N ALA A 258 -13.76 -9.11 -5.86
CA ALA A 258 -13.16 -9.04 -7.18
C ALA A 258 -14.13 -9.55 -8.26
N SER A 259 -14.19 -8.83 -9.38
CA SER A 259 -15.27 -8.94 -10.37
C SER A 259 -14.92 -9.70 -11.65
N GLN A 260 -13.63 -9.82 -12.00
CA GLN A 260 -13.19 -10.23 -13.33
C GLN A 260 -12.40 -11.56 -13.32
N PRO A 261 -13.01 -12.70 -13.70
CA PRO A 261 -12.35 -14.01 -13.86
C PRO A 261 -11.11 -13.99 -14.76
N TRP A 262 -11.06 -13.14 -15.79
CA TRP A 262 -9.88 -12.99 -16.65
C TRP A 262 -8.60 -12.71 -15.86
N GLN A 263 -8.69 -11.89 -14.82
CA GLN A 263 -7.54 -11.57 -13.96
C GLN A 263 -7.08 -12.82 -13.20
N PHE A 264 -8.00 -13.59 -12.65
CA PHE A 264 -7.70 -14.84 -11.95
C PHE A 264 -7.08 -15.90 -12.87
N GLU A 265 -7.55 -16.03 -14.10
CA GLU A 265 -6.94 -16.93 -15.08
C GLU A 265 -5.48 -16.53 -15.36
N TYR A 266 -5.22 -15.24 -15.54
CA TYR A 266 -3.86 -14.75 -15.72
C TYR A 266 -2.97 -15.10 -14.52
N ILE A 267 -3.41 -14.85 -13.30
CA ILE A 267 -2.67 -15.21 -12.07
C ILE A 267 -2.46 -16.72 -11.99
N LYS A 268 -3.49 -17.54 -12.21
CA LYS A 268 -3.38 -19.01 -12.21
C LYS A 268 -2.27 -19.51 -13.12
N ASN A 269 -2.15 -18.93 -14.31
CA ASN A 269 -1.21 -19.39 -15.33
C ASN A 269 0.22 -18.83 -15.14
N ASN A 270 0.41 -17.73 -14.39
CA ASN A 270 1.70 -17.02 -14.31
C ASN A 270 2.28 -16.96 -12.90
N THR A 271 1.44 -16.99 -11.87
CA THR A 271 1.82 -16.98 -10.44
C THR A 271 0.96 -18.01 -9.67
N PRO A 272 1.14 -19.33 -9.93
CA PRO A 272 0.27 -20.37 -9.40
C PRO A 272 0.24 -20.44 -7.86
N GLN A 273 1.33 -20.08 -7.19
CA GLN A 273 1.34 -20.01 -5.72
C GLN A 273 0.49 -18.83 -5.20
N GLN A 274 0.54 -17.67 -5.84
CA GLN A 274 -0.38 -16.57 -5.55
C GLN A 274 -1.84 -16.97 -5.78
N TYR A 275 -2.13 -17.72 -6.86
CA TYR A 275 -3.48 -18.25 -7.12
C TYR A 275 -3.95 -19.20 -6.01
N ALA A 276 -3.09 -20.13 -5.56
CA ALA A 276 -3.41 -21.01 -4.45
C ALA A 276 -3.70 -20.24 -3.15
N ALA A 277 -2.96 -19.15 -2.89
CA ALA A 277 -3.23 -18.29 -1.75
C ALA A 277 -4.59 -17.55 -1.86
N LEU A 278 -4.99 -17.14 -3.07
CA LEU A 278 -6.32 -16.58 -3.32
C LEU A 278 -7.43 -17.61 -3.10
N GLN A 279 -7.20 -18.88 -3.46
CA GLN A 279 -8.16 -19.96 -3.16
C GLN A 279 -8.32 -20.15 -1.65
N GLN A 280 -7.23 -20.16 -0.89
CA GLN A 280 -7.30 -20.22 0.57
C GLN A 280 -8.00 -19.00 1.17
N MET A 281 -7.79 -17.81 0.60
CA MET A 281 -8.51 -16.59 1.02
C MET A 281 -10.02 -16.70 0.77
N ALA A 282 -10.43 -17.31 -0.34
CA ALA A 282 -11.85 -17.60 -0.63
C ALA A 282 -12.44 -18.64 0.33
N GLU A 283 -11.71 -19.73 0.62
CA GLU A 283 -12.13 -20.76 1.59
C GLU A 283 -12.34 -20.20 3.00
N ARG A 284 -11.56 -19.18 3.38
CA ARG A 284 -11.72 -18.44 4.64
C ARG A 284 -12.87 -17.42 4.62
N GLY A 285 -13.56 -17.23 3.50
CA GLY A 285 -14.63 -16.23 3.35
C GLY A 285 -14.12 -14.78 3.23
N GLN A 286 -12.82 -14.57 3.00
CA GLN A 286 -12.22 -13.24 2.88
C GLN A 286 -12.14 -12.74 1.42
N LEU A 287 -12.38 -13.61 0.43
CA LEU A 287 -12.47 -13.24 -0.99
C LEU A 287 -13.88 -13.54 -1.51
N GLU A 288 -14.59 -12.49 -1.91
CA GLU A 288 -15.89 -12.57 -2.55
C GLU A 288 -15.73 -12.43 -4.08
N LEU A 289 -16.20 -13.45 -4.82
CA LEU A 289 -16.26 -13.37 -6.27
C LEU A 289 -17.54 -12.61 -6.67
N GLN A 290 -17.36 -11.44 -7.23
CA GLN A 290 -18.43 -10.52 -7.61
C GLN A 290 -18.61 -10.49 -9.13
N GLY A 291 -19.70 -9.87 -9.60
CA GLY A 291 -19.99 -9.78 -11.03
C GLY A 291 -20.59 -11.08 -11.58
N GLY A 292 -19.78 -11.91 -12.25
CA GLY A 292 -20.24 -13.11 -12.96
C GLY A 292 -20.09 -13.06 -14.48
N MET A 293 -19.32 -12.10 -14.99
CA MET A 293 -18.93 -12.00 -16.40
C MET A 293 -17.42 -12.19 -16.52
N TRP A 294 -16.93 -12.67 -17.67
CA TRP A 294 -15.49 -12.89 -17.90
C TRP A 294 -14.64 -11.63 -17.70
N VAL A 295 -15.19 -10.50 -18.12
CA VAL A 295 -14.71 -9.13 -17.96
C VAL A 295 -15.92 -8.24 -17.63
N GLU A 296 -15.68 -7.03 -17.12
CA GLU A 296 -16.73 -6.02 -16.95
C GLU A 296 -17.04 -5.36 -18.30
N ALA A 297 -17.78 -6.08 -19.15
CA ALA A 297 -18.12 -5.63 -20.49
C ALA A 297 -19.19 -4.52 -20.49
N ASP A 298 -19.16 -3.68 -21.53
CA ASP A 298 -20.31 -2.83 -21.84
C ASP A 298 -21.52 -3.69 -22.19
N THR A 299 -22.70 -3.29 -21.71
CA THR A 299 -23.94 -4.06 -21.87
C THR A 299 -24.86 -3.53 -22.97
N ASN A 300 -24.38 -2.60 -23.82
CA ASN A 300 -25.18 -1.97 -24.87
C ASN A 300 -24.76 -2.36 -26.30
N LEU A 301 -23.47 -2.61 -26.53
CA LEU A 301 -22.89 -2.86 -27.86
C LEU A 301 -23.08 -4.30 -28.37
#